data_AF-A0A7W3FQT8-F1
#
_entry.id   AF-A0A7W3FQT8-F1
#
_cell.length_a   1.000
_cell.length_b   1.000
_cell.length_c   1.000
_cell.angle_alpha   90.00
_cell.angle_beta   90.00
_cell.angle_gamma   90.00
#
_symmetry.space_group_name_H-M   'P 1'
#
loop_
_entity.id
_entity.type
_entity.pdbx_description
1 polymer ?
#
loop_
_entity_poly.entity_id
_entity_poly.type
_entity_poly.pdbx_seq_one_letter_code
_entity_poly.pdbx_strand_id
1 'polypeptide(L)' 'MIKANEGKARCARAKAAGLMQEARELDQAQGGDWRARARRRRGADRLRADAMRFERLAVSYDPDWEDYAA' A
#
# COMPACT_ATOMS: atom_id res chain seq x y z
N MET A 1 -22.39 12.53 -1.64
CA MET A 1 -21.61 11.59 -0.80
C MET A 1 -20.66 10.72 -1.62
N ILE A 2 -21.11 10.11 -2.72
CA ILE A 2 -20.31 9.23 -3.60
C ILE A 2 -18.98 9.88 -4.07
N LYS A 3 -19.02 11.11 -4.63
CA LYS A 3 -17.81 11.85 -5.06
C LYS A 3 -16.74 12.03 -3.96
N ALA A 4 -17.16 12.18 -2.70
CA ALA A 4 -16.22 12.33 -1.59
C ALA A 4 -15.53 10.99 -1.25
N ASN A 5 -16.26 9.88 -1.37
CA ASN A 5 -15.71 8.54 -1.17
C ASN A 5 -14.78 8.14 -2.33
N GLU A 6 -15.13 8.46 -3.58
CA GLU A 6 -14.22 8.31 -4.74
C GLU A 6 -12.90 9.05 -4.52
N GLY A 7 -12.97 10.30 -4.03
CA GLY A 7 -11.78 11.10 -3.70
C GLY A 7 -10.89 10.44 -2.64
N LYS A 8 -11.51 9.87 -1.60
CA LYS A 8 -10.80 9.13 -0.54
C LYS A 8 -10.21 7.82 -1.06
N ALA A 9 -10.93 7.07 -1.89
CA ALA A 9 -10.45 5.84 -2.52
C ALA A 9 -9.23 6.13 -3.40
N ARG A 10 -9.29 7.17 -4.23
CA ARG A 10 -8.15 7.62 -5.05
C ARG A 10 -6.95 8.02 -4.20
N CYS A 11 -7.17 8.76 -3.11
CA CYS A 11 -6.10 9.16 -2.21
C CYS A 11 -5.44 7.94 -1.53
N ALA A 12 -6.24 6.99 -1.07
CA ALA A 12 -5.76 5.75 -0.45
C ALA A 12 -4.95 4.90 -1.46
N ARG A 13 -5.43 4.74 -2.71
CA ARG A 13 -4.69 4.05 -3.78
C ARG A 13 -3.37 4.75 -4.11
N ALA A 14 -3.36 6.08 -4.20
CA ALA A 14 -2.13 6.85 -4.42
C ALA A 14 -1.12 6.63 -3.29
N LYS A 15 -1.59 6.57 -2.03
CA LYS A 15 -0.72 6.30 -0.88
C LYS A 15 -0.16 4.87 -0.92
N ALA A 16 -0.99 3.88 -1.25
CA ALA A 16 -0.55 2.50 -1.42
C ALA A 16 0.52 2.36 -2.50
N ALA A 17 0.31 3.00 -3.65
CA ALA A 17 1.28 3.00 -4.75
C ALA A 17 2.63 3.62 -4.33
N GLY A 18 2.61 4.73 -3.59
CA GLY A 18 3.83 5.34 -3.05
C GLY A 18 4.61 4.41 -2.11
N LEU A 19 3.91 3.71 -1.21
CA LEU A 19 4.53 2.74 -0.30
C LEU A 19 5.11 1.52 -1.04
N MET A 20 4.42 1.03 -2.07
CA MET A 20 4.94 -0.03 -2.93
C MET A 20 6.19 0.41 -3.70
N GLN A 21 6.24 1.66 -4.16
CA GLN A 21 7.41 2.22 -4.82
C GLN A 21 8.60 2.30 -3.86
N GLU A 22 8.40 2.81 -2.65
CA GLU A 22 9.45 2.87 -1.62
C GLU A 22 9.94 1.47 -1.23
N ALA A 23 9.04 0.48 -1.13
CA ALA A 23 9.41 -0.90 -0.88
C ALA A 23 10.32 -1.47 -1.98
N ARG A 24 9.99 -1.18 -3.25
CA ARG A 24 10.81 -1.59 -4.41
C ARG A 24 12.19 -0.93 -4.37
N GLU A 25 12.27 0.35 -4.02
CA GLU A 25 13.55 1.05 -3.89
C GLU A 25 14.44 0.42 -2.81
N LEU A 26 13.87 0.00 -1.68
CA LEU A 26 14.60 -0.73 -0.65
C LEU A 26 15.10 -2.11 -1.11
N ASP A 27 14.34 -2.81 -1.95
CA ASP A 27 14.78 -4.09 -2.54
C ASP A 27 15.92 -3.90 -3.54
N GLN A 28 15.85 -2.83 -4.34
CA GLN A 28 16.84 -2.51 -5.38
C GLN A 28 18.10 -1.88 -4.80
N ALA A 29 18.06 -1.40 -3.56
CA ALA A 29 19.21 -0.83 -2.85
C ALA A 29 20.32 -1.90 -2.66
N GLN A 30 21.41 -1.70 -3.39
CA GLN A 30 22.60 -2.57 -3.34
C GLN A 30 23.51 -2.20 -2.16
N GLY A 31 24.32 -3.18 -1.73
CA GLY A 31 25.38 -2.97 -0.73
C GLY A 31 24.99 -3.22 0.73
N GLY A 32 26.01 -3.22 1.60
CA GLY A 32 25.90 -3.56 3.01
C GLY A 32 26.03 -5.05 3.32
N ASP A 33 26.28 -5.35 4.58
CA ASP A 33 26.38 -6.71 5.08
C ASP A 33 25.02 -7.46 5.04
N TRP A 34 25.03 -8.74 5.38
CA TRP A 34 23.80 -9.56 5.40
C TRP A 34 22.74 -9.00 6.36
N ARG A 35 23.15 -8.33 7.44
CA ARG A 35 22.27 -7.75 8.46
C ARG A 35 21.57 -6.49 7.94
N ALA A 36 22.30 -5.63 7.24
CA ALA A 36 21.75 -4.46 6.55
C ALA A 36 20.75 -4.90 5.48
N ARG A 37 21.06 -5.95 4.70
CA ARG A 37 20.13 -6.54 3.74
C ARG A 37 18.87 -7.09 4.41
N ALA A 38 19.00 -7.81 5.51
CA ALA A 38 17.85 -8.32 6.26
C ALA A 38 16.98 -7.20 6.83
N ARG A 39 17.58 -6.11 7.33
CA ARG A 39 16.86 -4.94 7.83
C ARG A 39 16.07 -4.25 6.71
N ARG A 40 16.68 -4.07 5.53
CA ARG A 40 15.99 -3.49 4.36
C ARG A 40 14.81 -4.34 3.91
N ARG A 41 14.99 -5.67 3.83
CA ARG A 41 13.90 -6.61 3.51
C ARG A 41 12.72 -6.47 4.46
N ARG A 42 12.97 -6.46 5.78
CA ARG A 42 11.90 -6.24 6.78
C ARG A 42 11.23 -4.87 6.62
N GLY A 43 11.99 -3.84 6.25
CA GLY A 43 11.47 -2.52 5.93
C GLY A 43 10.52 -2.55 4.72
N ALA A 44 10.96 -3.16 3.63
CA ALA A 44 10.16 -3.35 2.43
C ALA A 44 8.89 -4.17 2.73
N ASP A 45 8.98 -5.25 3.50
CA ASP A 45 7.83 -6.07 3.92
C ASP A 45 6.80 -5.24 4.69
N ARG A 46 7.25 -4.37 5.59
CA ARG A 46 6.37 -3.47 6.35
C ARG A 46 5.67 -2.47 5.44
N LEU A 47 6.40 -1.85 4.51
CA LEU A 47 5.83 -0.92 3.53
C LEU A 47 4.77 -1.61 2.65
N ARG A 48 5.03 -2.84 2.20
CA ARG A 48 4.04 -3.63 1.45
C ARG A 48 2.80 -3.93 2.29
N ALA A 49 2.97 -4.29 3.57
CA ALA A 49 1.84 -4.54 4.47
C ALA A 49 0.99 -3.28 4.68
N ASP A 50 1.62 -2.12 4.85
CA ASP A 50 0.91 -0.85 4.98
C ASP A 50 0.24 -0.44 3.66
N ALA A 51 0.87 -0.70 2.50
CA ALA A 51 0.24 -0.49 1.19
C ALA A 51 -1.04 -1.33 1.04
N MET A 52 -1.01 -2.61 1.42
CA MET A 52 -2.20 -3.47 1.39
C MET A 52 -3.33 -2.97 2.30
N ARG A 53 -3.00 -2.35 3.45
CA ARG A 53 -4.00 -1.72 4.31
C ARG A 53 -4.67 -0.54 3.64
N PHE A 54 -3.90 0.31 2.94
CA PHE A 54 -4.47 1.42 2.18
C PHE A 54 -5.30 0.94 0.99
N GLU A 55 -4.92 -0.15 0.32
CA GLU A 55 -5.75 -0.76 -0.73
C GLU A 55 -7.09 -1.25 -0.16
N ARG A 56 -7.09 -1.96 0.98
CA ARG A 56 -8.34 -2.37 1.65
C ARG A 56 -9.19 -1.17 2.05
N LEU A 57 -8.56 -0.11 2.54
CA LEU A 57 -9.24 1.13 2.88
C LEU A 57 -9.86 1.77 1.63
N ALA A 58 -9.16 1.75 0.50
CA ALA A 58 -9.70 2.25 -0.76
C ALA A 58 -10.94 1.46 -1.22
N VAL A 59 -10.92 0.13 -1.08
CA VAL A 59 -12.07 -0.74 -1.38
C VAL A 59 -13.25 -0.43 -0.45
N SER A 60 -13.02 -0.16 0.84
CA SER A 60 -14.11 0.19 1.77
C SER A 60 -14.82 1.51 1.45
N TYR A 61 -14.19 2.38 0.65
CA TYR A 61 -14.81 3.60 0.16
C TYR A 61 -15.59 3.40 -1.14
N ASP A 62 -15.52 2.22 -1.77
CA ASP A 62 -16.19 1.93 -3.04
C ASP A 62 -17.66 1.57 -2.79
N PRO A 63 -18.65 2.44 -3.07
CA PRO A 63 -20.03 2.25 -2.63
C PRO A 63 -20.68 0.93 -3.09
N ASP A 64 -20.15 0.28 -4.14
CA ASP A 64 -20.68 -0.96 -4.69
C ASP A 64 -20.17 -2.23 -3.97
N TRP A 65 -19.36 -2.10 -2.91
CA TRP A 65 -18.83 -3.26 -2.16
C TRP A 65 -19.93 -3.99 -1.35
N GLU A 66 -21.03 -3.31 -1.00
CA GLU A 66 -22.16 -3.88 -0.25
C GLU A 66 -23.15 -4.65 -1.15
N ASP A 67 -23.34 -4.25 -2.42
CA ASP A 67 -24.30 -4.88 -3.34
C ASP A 67 -23.79 -6.20 -3.97
N TYR A 68 -22.50 -6.50 -3.89
CA TYR A 68 -21.91 -7.76 -4.38
C TYR A 68 -21.86 -8.89 -3.33
N ALA A 69 -22.29 -8.64 -2.09
CA ALA A 69 -22.23 -9.58 -0.97
C ALA A 69 -23.59 -10.17 -0.55
N ALA A 70 -24.66 -9.93 -1.33
CA ALA A 70 -26.01 -10.47 -1.13
C ALA A 70 -26.32 -11.60 -2.13
#